data_AF-A0A930YQ38-F1
#
_entry.id   AF-A0A930YQ38-F1
#
_cell.length_a   1.000
_cell.length_b   1.000
_cell.length_c   1.000
_cell.angle_alpha   90.00
_cell.angle_beta   90.00
_cell.angle_gamma   90.00
#
_symmetry.space_group_name_H-M   'P 1'
#
loop_
_entity.id
_entity.type
_entity.pdbx_description
1 polymer ?
#
loop_
_entity_poly.entity_id
_entity_poly.type
_entity_poly.pdbx_seq_one_letter_code
_entity_poly.pdbx_strand_id
1 'polypeptide(L)'
;MASTVPGTLKVSNDCLADLAGYAALECYGVVGMAEIDEQAGVARLLPAYRLRKGVDVSSSSQGVCVDLHVVVEQGVNMASVVGNLSASVKFLLRQIAELENVKVTVHIEAMRASR
;
A
#
# COMPACT_ATOMS: atom_id res chain seq x y z
N MET A 1 17.06 11.84 26.33
CA MET A 1 17.10 12.55 25.03
C MET A 1 17.70 11.59 24.03
N ALA A 2 16.95 11.20 23.00
CA ALA A 2 17.46 10.25 22.01
C ALA A 2 18.56 10.92 21.19
N SER A 3 19.78 10.41 21.29
CA SER A 3 20.92 10.88 20.50
C SER A 3 20.73 10.42 19.06
N THR A 4 20.61 11.34 18.11
CA THR A 4 20.57 11.01 16.68
C THR A 4 21.94 10.49 16.26
N VAL A 5 21.98 9.24 15.80
CA VAL A 5 23.22 8.64 15.28
C VAL A 5 23.39 9.12 13.83
N PRO A 6 24.48 9.83 13.50
CA PRO A 6 24.73 10.25 12.13
C PRO A 6 24.92 9.04 11.21
N GLY A 7 24.21 9.02 10.09
CA GLY A 7 24.23 7.91 9.15
C GLY A 7 23.36 8.16 7.92
N THR A 8 23.30 7.18 7.02
CA THR A 8 22.41 7.19 5.86
C THR A 8 21.46 6.01 5.96
N LEU A 9 20.15 6.28 6.03
CA LEU A 9 19.12 5.27 5.91
C LEU A 9 18.92 4.91 4.45
N LYS A 10 18.96 3.62 4.13
CA LYS A 10 18.59 3.09 2.81
C LYS A 10 17.54 2.02 3.00
N VAL A 11 16.38 2.22 2.38
CA VAL A 11 15.27 1.28 2.42
C VAL A 11 15.03 0.79 0.99
N SER A 12 14.93 -0.53 0.81
CA SER A 12 14.62 -1.11 -0.50
C SER A 12 13.15 -0.90 -0.86
N ASN A 13 12.86 -0.78 -2.15
CA ASN A 13 11.48 -0.70 -2.64
C ASN A 13 10.63 -1.90 -2.18
N ASP A 14 11.25 -3.07 -2.13
CA ASP A 14 10.69 -4.30 -1.55
C ASP A 14 10.19 -4.12 -0.11
N CYS A 15 10.98 -3.46 0.74
CA CYS A 15 10.58 -3.20 2.12
C CYS A 15 9.46 -2.16 2.18
N LEU A 16 9.52 -1.11 1.34
CA LEU A 16 8.44 -0.12 1.23
C LEU A 16 7.12 -0.76 0.79
N ALA A 17 7.19 -1.70 -0.15
CA ALA A 17 6.04 -2.42 -0.67
C ALA A 17 5.41 -3.32 0.42
N ASP A 18 6.22 -4.01 1.22
CA ASP A 18 5.72 -4.79 2.36
C ASP A 18 5.03 -3.87 3.38
N LEU A 19 5.70 -2.79 3.79
CA LEU A 19 5.17 -1.83 4.76
C LEU A 19 3.82 -1.26 4.30
N ALA A 20 3.73 -0.85 3.04
CA ALA A 20 2.50 -0.33 2.45
C ALA A 20 1.40 -1.40 2.34
N GLY A 21 1.75 -2.62 1.94
CA GLY A 21 0.81 -3.74 1.86
C GLY A 21 0.24 -4.14 3.23
N TYR A 22 1.07 -4.13 4.28
CA TYR A 22 0.61 -4.37 5.65
C TYR A 22 -0.32 -3.26 6.15
N ALA A 23 0.06 -2.00 5.97
CA ALA A 23 -0.80 -0.86 6.33
C ALA A 23 -2.14 -0.89 5.60
N ALA A 24 -2.15 -1.34 4.34
CA ALA A 24 -3.36 -1.50 3.54
C ALA A 24 -4.29 -2.57 4.10
N LEU A 25 -3.76 -3.72 4.54
CA LEU A 25 -4.57 -4.79 5.14
C LEU A 25 -5.21 -4.41 6.48
N GLU A 26 -4.58 -3.51 7.24
CA GLU A 26 -5.14 -3.02 8.51
C GLU A 26 -6.23 -1.95 8.32
N CYS A 27 -6.43 -1.46 7.09
CA CYS A 27 -7.45 -0.47 6.81
C CYS A 27 -8.85 -1.10 6.74
N TYR A 28 -9.78 -0.53 7.50
CA TYR A 28 -11.18 -0.93 7.46
C TYR A 28 -11.76 -0.85 6.03
N GLY A 29 -12.46 -1.91 5.64
CA GLY A 29 -13.06 -2.04 4.30
C GLY A 29 -12.12 -2.61 3.23
N VAL A 30 -10.87 -2.93 3.58
CA VAL A 30 -9.96 -3.69 2.70
C VAL A 30 -10.09 -5.18 3.00
N VAL A 31 -10.44 -5.97 1.99
CA VAL A 31 -10.53 -7.44 2.08
C VAL A 31 -9.17 -8.08 1.83
N GLY A 32 -8.36 -7.49 0.95
CA GLY A 32 -7.03 -7.97 0.64
C GLY A 32 -6.37 -7.20 -0.50
N MET A 33 -5.12 -7.53 -0.78
CA MET A 33 -4.38 -7.02 -1.94
C MET A 33 -4.69 -7.87 -3.19
N ALA A 34 -4.53 -7.28 -4.37
CA ALA A 34 -4.73 -7.96 -5.64
C ALA A 34 -3.55 -7.77 -6.58
N GLU A 35 -3.32 -8.74 -7.47
CA GLU A 35 -2.52 -8.55 -8.68
C GLU A 35 -3.46 -8.60 -9.90
N ILE A 36 -3.20 -7.76 -10.91
CA ILE A 36 -3.85 -7.89 -12.21
C ILE A 36 -3.09 -8.97 -12.98
N ASP A 37 -3.77 -10.06 -13.31
CA ASP A 37 -3.22 -11.02 -14.26
C ASP A 37 -3.32 -10.40 -15.66
N GLU A 38 -2.21 -9.88 -16.18
CA GLU A 38 -2.17 -9.21 -17.50
C GLU A 38 -2.58 -10.14 -18.66
N GLN A 39 -2.44 -11.46 -18.49
CA GLN A 39 -2.82 -12.43 -19.51
C GLN A 39 -4.30 -12.74 -19.49
N ALA A 40 -4.90 -12.83 -18.31
CA ALA A 40 -6.32 -13.13 -18.13
C ALA A 40 -7.21 -11.88 -18.09
N GLY A 41 -6.64 -10.70 -17.82
CA GLY A 41 -7.37 -9.44 -17.65
C GLY A 41 -8.27 -9.43 -16.41
N VAL A 42 -8.01 -10.29 -15.42
CA VAL A 42 -8.84 -10.43 -14.21
C VAL A 42 -7.98 -10.20 -12.96
N ALA A 43 -8.51 -9.46 -12.01
CA ALA A 43 -7.90 -9.26 -10.72
C ALA A 43 -7.95 -10.52 -9.84
N ARG A 44 -6.81 -10.90 -9.28
CA ARG A 44 -6.69 -12.04 -8.37
C ARG A 44 -6.32 -11.58 -6.97
N LEU A 45 -7.10 -12.01 -5.97
CA LEU A 45 -6.78 -11.76 -4.56
C LEU A 45 -5.52 -12.53 -4.15
N LEU A 46 -4.58 -11.80 -3.56
CA LEU A 46 -3.28 -12.32 -3.17
C LEU A 46 -3.32 -12.93 -1.76
N PRO A 47 -2.63 -14.06 -1.52
CA PRO A 47 -2.44 -14.54 -0.17
C PRO A 47 -1.53 -13.59 0.62
N ALA A 48 -1.65 -13.57 1.95
CA ALA A 48 -0.94 -12.64 2.83
C ALA A 48 0.60 -12.68 2.71
N TYR A 49 1.19 -13.79 2.22
CA TYR A 49 2.63 -13.88 2.00
C TYR A 49 3.09 -13.32 0.63
N ARG A 50 2.17 -12.87 -0.23
CA ARG A 50 2.45 -12.27 -1.55
C ARG A 50 1.87 -10.86 -1.71
N LEU A 51 1.56 -10.17 -0.62
CA LEU A 51 0.95 -8.82 -0.63
C LEU A 51 1.75 -7.84 -1.48
N ARG A 52 3.07 -7.96 -1.45
CA ARG A 52 4.02 -7.16 -2.23
C ARG A 52 3.65 -7.08 -3.72
N LYS A 53 3.09 -8.14 -4.29
CA LYS A 53 2.70 -8.18 -5.71
C LYS A 53 1.55 -7.23 -6.07
N GLY A 54 0.77 -6.79 -5.09
CA GLY A 54 -0.27 -5.79 -5.27
C GLY A 54 0.21 -4.38 -4.92
N VAL A 55 1.53 -4.17 -4.82
CA VAL A 55 2.12 -2.88 -4.48
C VAL A 55 3.27 -2.58 -5.43
N ASP A 56 3.08 -1.55 -6.25
CA ASP A 56 4.14 -1.03 -7.11
C ASP A 56 4.79 0.18 -6.45
N VAL A 57 6.11 0.11 -6.27
CA VAL A 57 6.90 1.18 -5.67
C VAL A 57 7.90 1.72 -6.69
N SER A 58 7.78 3.00 -6.99
CA SER A 58 8.72 3.71 -7.85
C SER A 58 9.30 4.93 -7.13
N SER A 59 10.60 5.15 -7.30
CA SER A 59 11.29 6.32 -6.77
C SER A 59 11.65 7.26 -7.91
N SER A 60 11.42 8.54 -7.70
CA SER A 60 11.76 9.61 -8.64
C SER A 60 12.46 10.76 -7.92
N SER A 61 12.92 11.75 -8.67
CA SER A 61 13.46 13.00 -8.10
C SER A 61 12.45 13.78 -7.26
N GLN A 62 11.14 13.53 -7.42
CA GLN A 62 10.07 14.22 -6.71
C GLN A 62 9.62 13.50 -5.42
N GLY A 63 10.09 12.27 -5.19
CA GLY A 63 9.69 11.44 -4.05
C GLY A 63 9.39 9.99 -4.45
N VAL A 64 8.74 9.28 -3.54
CA VAL A 64 8.32 7.88 -3.72
C VAL A 64 6.85 7.83 -4.11
N CYS A 65 6.55 7.09 -5.17
CA CYS A 65 5.20 6.76 -5.60
C CYS A 65 4.88 5.32 -5.22
N VAL A 66 3.72 5.11 -4.61
CA VAL A 66 3.21 3.81 -4.20
C VAL A 66 1.83 3.63 -4.81
N ASP A 67 1.70 2.62 -5.67
CA ASP A 67 0.43 2.21 -6.27
C ASP A 67 -0.04 0.94 -5.55
N LEU A 68 -1.26 1.00 -4.99
CA LEU A 68 -1.86 -0.09 -4.22
C LEU A 68 -3.00 -0.70 -5.00
N HIS A 69 -2.96 -2.00 -5.22
CA HIS A 69 -4.02 -2.77 -5.87
C HIS A 69 -4.79 -3.55 -4.81
N VAL A 70 -6.04 -3.15 -4.56
CA VAL A 70 -6.82 -3.66 -3.42
C VAL A 70 -8.18 -4.20 -3.85
N VAL A 71 -8.66 -5.19 -3.08
CA VAL A 71 -10.06 -5.63 -3.08
C VAL A 71 -10.73 -5.05 -1.85
N VAL A 72 -11.85 -4.37 -2.03
CA VAL A 72 -12.60 -3.74 -0.94
C VAL A 72 -13.90 -4.48 -0.66
N GLU A 73 -14.42 -4.30 0.54
CA GLU A 73 -15.71 -4.86 0.95
C GLU A 73 -16.85 -4.13 0.23
N GLN A 74 -17.86 -4.87 -0.20
CA GLN A 74 -19.03 -4.29 -0.83
C GLN A 74 -19.87 -3.50 0.19
N GLY A 75 -20.32 -2.30 -0.20
CA GLY A 75 -21.18 -1.46 0.66
C GLY A 75 -20.42 -0.47 1.55
N VAL A 76 -19.08 -0.46 1.51
CA VAL A 76 -18.27 0.56 2.18
C VAL A 76 -18.21 1.85 1.38
N ASN A 77 -17.97 2.97 2.07
CA ASN A 77 -17.70 4.26 1.41
C ASN A 77 -16.28 4.25 0.82
N MET A 78 -16.18 4.08 -0.50
CA MET A 78 -14.89 4.02 -1.20
C MET A 78 -14.01 5.26 -0.97
N ALA A 79 -14.60 6.46 -0.93
CA ALA A 79 -13.82 7.67 -0.72
C ALA A 79 -13.18 7.68 0.68
N SER A 80 -13.90 7.21 1.70
CA SER A 80 -13.36 7.05 3.05
C SER A 80 -12.28 5.97 3.10
N VAL A 81 -12.49 4.83 2.44
CA VAL A 81 -11.51 3.73 2.39
C VAL A 81 -10.22 4.19 1.71
N VAL A 82 -10.29 4.83 0.54
CA VAL A 82 -9.13 5.36 -0.19
C VAL A 82 -8.40 6.43 0.64
N GLY A 83 -9.14 7.32 1.30
CA GLY A 83 -8.57 8.34 2.18
C GLY A 83 -7.80 7.73 3.35
N ASN A 84 -8.39 6.75 4.03
CA ASN A 84 -7.78 6.04 5.16
C ASN A 84 -6.56 5.23 4.76
N LEU A 85 -6.63 4.49 3.64
CA LEU A 85 -5.50 3.77 3.05
C LEU A 85 -4.33 4.70 2.76
N SER A 86 -4.60 5.78 2.03
CA SER A 86 -3.59 6.75 1.64
C SER A 86 -2.93 7.40 2.85
N ALA A 87 -3.71 7.74 3.88
CA ALA A 87 -3.19 8.33 5.12
C ALA A 87 -2.34 7.32 5.91
N SER A 88 -2.81 6.09 6.07
CA SER A 88 -2.12 5.05 6.85
C SER A 88 -0.79 4.67 6.23
N VAL A 89 -0.75 4.47 4.91
CA VAL A 89 0.50 4.15 4.19
C VAL A 89 1.50 5.30 4.25
N LYS A 90 1.05 6.55 4.01
CA LYS A 90 1.95 7.72 4.12
C LYS A 90 2.50 7.87 5.54
N PHE A 91 1.65 7.71 6.55
CA PHE A 91 2.06 7.81 7.94
C PHE A 91 3.13 6.76 8.28
N LEU A 92 2.88 5.51 7.92
CA LEU A 92 3.76 4.40 8.24
C LEU A 92 5.11 4.50 7.51
N LEU A 93 5.11 4.85 6.22
CA LEU A 93 6.35 5.07 5.46
C LEU A 93 7.15 6.28 5.96
N ARG A 94 6.47 7.34 6.43
CA ARG A 94 7.13 8.47 7.08
C ARG A 94 7.75 8.08 8.42
N GLN A 95 7.04 7.29 9.23
CA GLN A 95 7.48 6.92 10.56
C GLN A 95 8.64 5.91 10.55
N ILE A 96 8.60 4.92 9.63
CA ILE A 96 9.55 3.81 9.61
C ILE A 96 10.70 4.05 8.63
N ALA A 97 10.39 4.52 7.43
CA ALA A 97 11.37 4.72 6.35
C ALA A 97 11.87 6.17 6.25
N GLU A 98 11.41 7.06 7.15
CA GLU A 98 11.77 8.48 7.19
C GLU A 98 11.55 9.21 5.85
N LEU A 99 10.55 8.76 5.08
CA LEU A 99 10.21 9.36 3.78
C LEU A 99 9.27 10.56 3.95
N GLU A 100 9.66 11.72 3.44
CA GLU A 100 8.83 12.94 3.53
C GLU A 100 7.84 13.10 2.37
N ASN A 101 8.27 12.79 1.13
CA ASN A 101 7.44 12.94 -0.06
C ASN A 101 6.98 11.58 -0.59
N VAL A 102 5.82 11.13 -0.11
CA VAL A 102 5.17 9.89 -0.57
C VAL A 102 3.84 10.21 -1.24
N LYS A 103 3.71 9.82 -2.51
CA LYS A 103 2.45 9.81 -3.26
C LYS A 103 1.88 8.40 -3.21
N VAL A 104 0.61 8.30 -2.81
CA VAL A 104 -0.11 7.02 -2.77
C VAL A 104 -1.28 7.10 -3.74
N THR A 105 -1.38 6.10 -4.61
CA THR A 105 -2.49 5.88 -5.53
C THR A 105 -3.15 4.56 -5.14
N VAL A 106 -4.48 4.52 -5.09
CA VAL A 106 -5.23 3.31 -4.74
C VAL A 106 -6.07 2.89 -5.93
N HIS A 107 -5.82 1.68 -6.42
CA HIS A 107 -6.57 1.02 -7.48
C HIS A 107 -7.49 -0.01 -6.83
N ILE A 108 -8.80 0.19 -6.99
CA ILE A 108 -9.82 -0.74 -6.50
C ILE A 108 -10.08 -1.74 -7.63
N GLU A 109 -9.53 -2.94 -7.48
CA GLU A 109 -9.56 -3.97 -8.51
C GLU A 109 -10.85 -4.78 -8.50
N ALA A 110 -11.43 -4.97 -7.32
CA ALA A 110 -12.69 -5.69 -7.16
C ALA A 110 -13.40 -5.31 -5.86
N MET A 111 -14.70 -5.61 -5.80
CA MET A 111 -15.49 -5.59 -4.57
C MET A 111 -15.95 -6.99 -4.21
N ARG A 112 -15.97 -7.32 -2.92
CA ARG A 112 -16.50 -8.60 -2.42
C ARG A 112 -17.51 -8.38 -1.30
N ALA A 113 -18.63 -9.10 -1.35
CA ALA A 113 -19.54 -9.20 -0.22
C ALA A 113 -18.84 -9.95 0.93
N SER A 114 -18.84 -9.35 2.12
CA SER A 114 -18.41 -10.04 3.34
C SER A 114 -19.40 -11.17 3.64
N ARG A 115 -18.88 -12.33 4.05
CA ARG A 115 -19.66 -13.54 4.30
C ARG A 115 -19.99 -13.71 5.77
#